data_AF-A0A0B5KUT2-F1
#
_entry.id   AF-A0A0B5KUT2-F1
#
_cell.length_a   1.000
_cell.length_b   1.000
_cell.length_c   1.000
_cell.angle_alpha   90.00
_cell.angle_beta   90.00
_cell.angle_gamma   90.00
#
_symmetry.space_group_name_H-M   'P 1'
#
loop_
_entity.id
_entity.type
_entity.pdbx_description
1 polymer ?
#
loop_
_entity_poly.entity_id
_entity_poly.type
_entity_poly.pdbx_seq_one_letter_code
_entity_poly.pdbx_strand_id
1 'polypeptide(L)'
;MFQKMGAQAWERSIADLLEELSRHFEIPEELMDHALELDKACIPTRYPDALPSGSPRNRYSRIEAERLVNYAEKIIRFCEDLLSRI
;
A
#
# COMPACT_ATOMS: atom_id res chain seq x y z
N MET A 1 11.83 -1.58 -7.43
CA MET A 1 12.40 -0.21 -7.41
C MET A 1 13.36 -0.03 -6.25
N PHE A 2 12.96 -0.21 -4.98
CA PHE A 2 13.89 -0.22 -3.83
C PHE A 2 15.05 -1.23 -3.94
N GLN A 3 14.80 -2.48 -4.36
CA GLN A 3 15.90 -3.43 -4.64
C GLN A 3 16.82 -2.99 -5.79
N LYS A 4 16.29 -2.25 -6.77
CA LYS A 4 17.06 -1.67 -7.88
C LYS A 4 17.92 -0.47 -7.42
N MET A 5 17.52 0.16 -6.30
CA MET A 5 18.22 1.26 -5.60
C MET A 5 19.04 0.76 -4.39
N GLY A 6 19.13 -0.55 -4.15
CA GLY A 6 19.93 -1.13 -3.06
C GLY A 6 19.29 -1.07 -1.66
N ALA A 7 17.99 -0.80 -1.54
CA ALA A 7 17.28 -0.68 -0.26
C ALA A 7 16.41 -1.91 0.08
N GLN A 8 16.42 -2.30 1.37
CA GLN A 8 15.70 -3.45 1.91
C GLN A 8 14.31 -3.01 2.42
N ALA A 9 13.23 -3.54 1.83
CA ALA A 9 11.87 -2.99 1.95
C ALA A 9 10.96 -3.71 2.96
N TRP A 10 11.46 -4.67 3.74
CA TRP A 10 10.60 -5.60 4.49
C TRP A 10 10.02 -5.05 5.80
N GLU A 11 10.57 -3.96 6.35
CA GLU A 11 10.10 -3.35 7.61
C GLU A 11 9.32 -2.04 7.40
N ARG A 12 9.09 -1.62 6.16
CA ARG A 12 8.51 -0.32 5.84
C ARG A 12 7.11 -0.44 5.27
N SER A 13 6.22 0.42 5.78
CA SER A 13 4.86 0.55 5.30
C SER A 13 4.85 1.05 3.84
N ILE A 14 3.76 0.84 3.11
CA ILE A 14 3.64 1.33 1.73
C ILE A 14 3.79 2.86 1.71
N ALA A 15 3.23 3.54 2.71
CA ALA A 15 3.38 4.98 2.87
C ALA A 15 4.85 5.40 3.07
N ASP A 16 5.62 4.70 3.92
CA ASP A 16 7.04 4.99 4.13
C ASP A 16 7.85 4.85 2.83
N LEU A 17 7.51 3.83 2.01
CA LEU A 17 8.13 3.63 0.71
C LEU A 17 7.78 4.75 -0.28
N LEU A 18 6.52 5.20 -0.30
CA LEU A 18 6.15 6.36 -1.14
C LEU A 18 6.79 7.66 -0.63
N GLU A 19 6.92 7.83 0.68
CA GLU A 19 7.57 9.00 1.28
C GLU A 19 9.06 9.05 0.92
N GLU A 20 9.78 7.93 0.99
CA GLU A 20 11.16 7.88 0.51
C GLU A 20 11.26 8.19 -0.99
N LEU A 21 10.31 7.69 -1.78
CA LEU A 21 10.27 7.96 -3.22
C LEU A 21 9.99 9.43 -3.53
N SER A 22 9.19 10.10 -2.70
CA SER A 22 8.83 11.51 -2.84
C SER A 22 10.03 12.46 -2.81
N ARG A 23 11.16 12.00 -2.24
CA ARG A 23 12.42 12.76 -2.24
C ARG A 23 13.05 12.87 -3.62
N HIS A 24 12.68 11.99 -4.54
CA HIS A 24 13.25 11.90 -5.88
C HIS A 24 12.23 12.16 -6.99
N PHE A 25 10.94 11.90 -6.73
CA PHE A 25 9.86 12.03 -7.71
C PHE A 25 8.64 12.67 -7.09
N GLU A 26 7.85 13.38 -7.88
CA GLU A 26 6.56 13.90 -7.42
C GLU A 26 5.57 12.75 -7.24
N ILE A 27 5.05 12.59 -6.03
CA ILE A 27 4.04 11.58 -5.70
C ILE A 27 2.70 12.30 -5.55
N PRO A 28 1.67 11.93 -6.33
CA PRO A 28 0.32 12.44 -6.12
C PRO A 28 -0.18 12.15 -4.71
N GLU A 29 -0.78 13.15 -4.06
CA GLU A 29 -1.36 13.04 -2.71
C GLU A 29 -2.36 11.87 -2.62
N GLU A 30 -3.16 11.66 -3.68
CA GLU A 30 -4.10 10.53 -3.77
C GLU A 30 -3.42 9.16 -3.58
N LEU A 31 -2.19 8.98 -4.09
CA LEU A 31 -1.45 7.71 -3.92
C LEU A 31 -0.93 7.54 -2.50
N MET A 32 -0.60 8.65 -1.81
CA MET A 32 -0.22 8.62 -0.41
C MET A 32 -1.41 8.22 0.46
N ASP A 33 -2.59 8.78 0.20
CA ASP A 33 -3.82 8.40 0.90
C ASP A 33 -4.17 6.91 0.69
N HIS A 34 -4.03 6.42 -0.54
CA HIS A 34 -4.22 5.00 -0.86
C HIS A 34 -3.26 4.09 -0.10
N ALA A 35 -1.99 4.49 0.01
CA ALA A 35 -0.98 3.75 0.76
C ALA A 35 -1.32 3.70 2.25
N LEU A 36 -1.70 4.83 2.84
CA LEU A 36 -2.11 4.91 4.25
C LEU A 36 -3.36 4.06 4.55
N GLU A 37 -4.32 3.98 3.63
CA GLU A 37 -5.47 3.07 3.77
C GLU A 37 -5.07 1.59 3.67
N LEU A 38 -4.16 1.25 2.74
CA LEU A 38 -3.66 -0.12 2.60
C LEU A 38 -2.84 -0.59 3.81
N ASP A 39 -2.01 0.29 4.38
CA ASP A 39 -1.21 -0.02 5.57
C ASP A 39 -2.09 -0.33 6.78
N LYS A 40 -3.22 0.36 6.93
CA LYS A 40 -4.23 0.04 7.96
C LYS A 40 -4.86 -1.33 7.77
N ALA A 41 -4.96 -1.84 6.53
CA ALA A 41 -5.50 -3.16 6.24
C ALA A 41 -4.46 -4.29 6.43
N CYS A 42 -3.16 -3.99 6.42
CA CYS A 42 -2.08 -4.99 6.41
C CYS A 42 -1.99 -5.85 7.69
N ILE A 43 -2.26 -5.29 8.87
CA ILE A 43 -2.22 -6.00 10.16
C ILE A 43 -3.54 -6.73 10.48
N PRO A 44 -4.72 -6.09 10.40
CA PRO A 44 -6.00 -6.73 10.77
C PRO A 44 -6.46 -7.84 9.80
N THR A 45 -5.93 -7.90 8.59
CA THR A 45 -6.19 -9.01 7.65
C THR A 45 -5.38 -10.28 7.97
N ARG A 46 -4.30 -10.16 8.75
CA ARG A 46 -3.39 -11.28 9.09
C ARG A 46 -3.54 -11.78 10.51
N TYR A 47 -3.98 -10.93 11.44
CA TYR A 47 -4.13 -11.28 12.86
C TYR A 47 -5.60 -11.13 13.31
N PRO A 48 -6.27 -12.23 13.68
CA PRO A 48 -7.66 -12.22 14.14
C PRO A 48 -7.92 -11.30 15.34
N ASP A 49 -6.90 -11.05 16.15
CA ASP A 49 -6.97 -10.32 17.42
C ASP A 49 -7.10 -8.80 17.23
N ALA A 50 -6.94 -8.30 16.00
CA ALA A 50 -7.08 -6.88 15.67
C ALA A 50 -8.54 -6.41 15.59
N LEU A 51 -9.51 -7.32 15.69
CA LEU A 51 -10.95 -7.01 15.62
C LEU A 51 -11.65 -7.40 16.94
N PRO A 52 -12.46 -6.51 17.54
CA PRO A 52 -13.07 -6.76 18.86
C PRO A 52 -13.97 -8.00 18.94
N SER A 53 -14.48 -8.49 17.80
CA SER A 53 -15.23 -9.75 17.70
C SER A 53 -15.42 -10.18 16.23
N GLY A 54 -15.53 -11.50 15.98
CA GLY A 54 -15.81 -12.07 14.65
C GLY A 54 -14.57 -12.34 13.80
N SER A 55 -14.72 -13.20 12.78
CA SER A 55 -13.62 -13.54 11.86
C SER A 55 -13.28 -12.36 10.93
N PRO A 56 -11.98 -12.09 10.64
CA PRO A 56 -11.57 -11.11 9.63
C PRO A 56 -12.31 -11.26 8.28
N ARG A 57 -12.68 -12.50 7.92
CA ARG A 57 -13.45 -12.82 6.71
C ARG A 57 -14.82 -12.13 6.63
N ASN A 58 -15.46 -11.86 7.78
CA ASN A 58 -16.83 -11.32 7.83
C ASN A 58 -16.86 -9.80 8.08
N ARG A 59 -15.68 -9.17 8.23
CA ARG A 59 -15.56 -7.76 8.63
C ARG A 59 -15.19 -6.84 7.46
N TYR A 60 -14.53 -7.39 6.44
CA TYR A 60 -14.31 -6.69 5.18
C TYR A 60 -15.48 -6.91 4.23
N SER A 61 -16.10 -5.81 3.80
CA SER A 61 -17.14 -5.89 2.76
C SER A 61 -16.50 -6.12 1.39
N ARG A 62 -17.27 -6.67 0.45
CA ARG A 62 -16.82 -6.80 -0.95
C ARG A 62 -16.40 -5.46 -1.54
N ILE A 63 -17.16 -4.40 -1.25
CA ILE A 63 -16.90 -3.03 -1.72
C ILE A 63 -15.55 -2.53 -1.19
N GLU A 64 -15.27 -2.78 0.09
CA GLU A 64 -14.00 -2.41 0.71
C GLU A 64 -12.83 -3.20 0.11
N ALA A 65 -13.00 -4.52 -0.10
CA ALA A 65 -11.98 -5.34 -0.74
C ALA A 65 -11.67 -4.87 -2.18
N GLU A 66 -12.71 -4.62 -2.99
CA GLU A 66 -12.56 -4.10 -4.36
C GLU A 66 -11.87 -2.73 -4.37
N ARG A 67 -12.18 -1.85 -3.42
CA ARG A 67 -11.54 -0.54 -3.26
C ARG A 67 -10.05 -0.67 -2.95
N LEU A 68 -9.68 -1.51 -1.97
CA LEU A 68 -8.27 -1.72 -1.59
C LEU A 68 -7.46 -2.37 -2.73
N VAL A 69 -8.06 -3.30 -3.49
CA VAL A 69 -7.41 -3.88 -4.67
C VAL A 69 -7.14 -2.81 -5.73
N ASN A 70 -8.11 -1.92 -5.99
CA ASN A 70 -7.92 -0.81 -6.93
C ASN A 70 -6.82 0.17 -6.46
N TYR A 71 -6.73 0.45 -5.17
CA TYR A 71 -5.65 1.26 -4.60
C TYR A 71 -4.27 0.65 -4.87
N ALA A 72 -4.13 -0.66 -4.63
CA ALA A 72 -2.89 -1.37 -4.92
C ALA A 72 -2.55 -1.34 -6.41
N GLU A 73 -3.54 -1.53 -7.28
CA GLU A 73 -3.37 -1.46 -8.74
C GLU A 73 -2.88 -0.07 -9.19
N LYS A 74 -3.45 1.01 -8.65
CA LYS A 74 -3.01 2.39 -8.94
C LYS A 74 -1.55 2.62 -8.55
N ILE A 75 -1.14 2.18 -7.36
CA ILE A 75 0.23 2.33 -6.87
C ILE A 75 1.22 1.52 -7.73
N ILE A 76 0.85 0.29 -8.13
CA ILE A 76 1.68 -0.55 -9.00
C ILE A 76 1.86 0.13 -10.36
N ARG A 77 0.79 0.57 -11.01
CA ARG A 77 0.85 1.26 -12.30
C ARG A 77 1.71 2.51 -12.24
N PHE A 78 1.59 3.30 -11.17
CA PHE A 78 2.46 4.46 -10.96
C PHE A 78 3.94 4.07 -10.89
N CYS A 79 4.27 2.99 -10.17
CA CYS A 79 5.64 2.49 -10.09
C CYS A 79 6.14 1.95 -11.44
N GLU A 80 5.31 1.28 -12.22
CA GLU A 80 5.63 0.79 -13.57
C GLU A 80 5.90 1.94 -14.54
N ASP A 81 5.02 2.94 -14.56
CA ASP A 81 5.18 4.16 -15.35
C ASP A 81 6.48 4.89 -14.99
N LEU A 82 6.77 5.00 -13.69
CA LEU A 82 8.00 5.61 -13.22
C LEU A 82 9.24 4.83 -13.68
N LEU A 83 9.23 3.49 -13.55
CA LEU A 83 10.34 2.64 -14.00
C LEU A 83 10.54 2.65 -15.51
N SER A 84 9.49 2.90 -16.30
CA SER A 84 9.61 3.01 -17.76
C SER A 84 10.33 4.29 -18.22
N ARG A 85 10.40 5.30 -17.34
CA ARG A 85 11.00 6.62 -17.61
C ARG A 85 12.45 6.72 -17.14
N ILE A 86 12.98 5.71 -16.45
CA ILE A 86 14.33 5.66 -15.85
C ILE A 86 15.14 4.54 -16.50
#